data_AF-A0A1S3Y5V5-F1
#
_entry.id   AF-A0A1S3Y5V5-F1
#
_cell.length_a   1.000
_cell.length_b   1.000
_cell.length_c   1.000
_cell.angle_alpha   90.00
_cell.angle_beta   90.00
_cell.angle_gamma   90.00
#
_symmetry.space_group_name_H-M   'P 1'
#
loop_
_entity.id
_entity.type
_entity.pdbx_description
1 polymer ?
#
loop_
_entity_poly.entity_id
_entity_poly.type
_entity_poly.pdbx_seq_one_letter_code
_entity_poly.pdbx_strand_id
1 'polypeptide(L)'
;MQQPKQSHWDAALRVVRYVKAAPRLGILLETGPIDTLSAYCDSDWASCPNTKRSVTGYVIKLGNSLLSWKSKKQQTISRSFAEAEYMSLATATAEITWFLGLLKELQVQVQQPVSCIVIVKQLYK
;
A
#
# COMPACT_ATOMS: atom_id res chain seq x y z
N MET A 1 22.10 2.91 8.98
CA MET A 1 22.04 1.82 9.98
C MET A 1 23.45 1.53 10.55
N GLN A 2 24.25 2.57 10.80
CA GLN A 2 25.68 2.39 11.11
C GLN A 2 25.97 2.25 12.61
N GLN A 3 24.97 2.42 13.48
CA GLN A 3 25.05 2.19 14.93
C GLN A 3 23.70 1.62 15.44
N PRO A 4 23.52 0.29 15.46
CA PRO A 4 22.30 -0.32 15.97
C PRO A 4 22.14 -0.05 17.47
N LYS A 5 20.89 0.16 17.91
CA LYS A 5 20.49 0.41 19.30
C LYS A 5 19.59 -0.74 19.75
N GLN A 6 19.39 -0.89 21.05
CA GLN A 6 18.47 -1.90 21.60
C GLN A 6 17.08 -1.81 20.96
N SER A 7 16.54 -0.60 20.77
CA SER A 7 15.25 -0.40 20.10
C SER A 7 15.21 -0.90 18.65
N HIS A 8 16.33 -0.83 17.92
CA HIS A 8 16.42 -1.39 16.57
C HIS A 8 16.39 -2.93 16.60
N TRP A 9 17.06 -3.53 17.58
CA TRP A 9 17.05 -4.98 17.80
C TRP A 9 15.65 -5.48 18.17
N ASP A 10 14.97 -4.81 19.09
CA ASP A 10 13.63 -5.17 19.52
C ASP A 10 12.62 -5.06 18.36
N ALA A 11 12.73 -4.02 17.53
CA ALA A 11 11.92 -3.86 16.33
C ALA A 11 12.17 -4.98 15.30
N ALA A 12 13.44 -5.35 15.07
CA ALA A 12 13.79 -6.46 14.18
C ALA A 12 13.24 -7.79 14.70
N LEU A 13 13.40 -8.08 16.00
CA LEU A 13 12.84 -9.27 16.64
C LEU A 13 11.31 -9.32 16.54
N ARG A 14 10.62 -8.18 16.65
CA ARG A 14 9.16 -8.11 16.44
C ARG A 14 8.76 -8.59 15.06
N VAL A 15 9.48 -8.17 14.01
CA VAL A 15 9.22 -8.62 12.63
C VAL A 15 9.47 -10.12 12.50
N VAL A 16 10.59 -10.63 13.01
CA VAL A 16 10.91 -12.06 12.96
C VAL A 16 9.86 -12.90 13.71
N ARG A 17 9.43 -12.46 14.90
CA ARG A 17 8.37 -13.13 15.67
C ARG A 17 7.04 -13.12 14.93
N TYR A 18 6.67 -12.02 14.28
CA TYR A 18 5.46 -11.93 13.48
C TYR A 18 5.47 -12.95 12.33
N VAL A 19 6.55 -13.01 11.54
CA VAL A 19 6.68 -13.98 10.45
C VAL A 19 6.65 -15.41 10.97
N LYS A 20 7.36 -15.69 12.08
CA LYS A 20 7.38 -17.02 12.71
C LYS A 20 6.01 -17.46 13.24
N ALA A 21 5.18 -16.53 13.69
CA ALA A 21 3.85 -16.84 14.23
C ALA A 21 2.85 -17.25 13.14
N ALA A 22 3.08 -16.87 11.88
CA ALA A 22 2.15 -17.11 10.77
C ALA A 22 2.84 -17.69 9.52
N PRO A 23 3.52 -18.85 9.62
CA PRO A 23 4.31 -19.41 8.51
C PRO A 23 3.46 -19.87 7.32
N ARG A 24 2.14 -20.04 7.52
CA ARG A 24 1.17 -20.46 6.49
C ARG A 24 0.42 -19.28 5.87
N LEU A 25 0.66 -18.05 6.32
CA LEU A 25 0.03 -16.88 5.71
C LEU A 25 0.72 -16.59 4.38
N GLY A 26 -0.05 -16.53 3.31
CA GLY A 26 0.45 -16.30 1.96
C GLY A 26 -0.44 -15.37 1.18
N ILE A 27 -0.01 -15.05 -0.04
CA ILE A 27 -0.81 -14.27 -0.99
C ILE A 27 -1.64 -15.26 -1.80
N LEU A 28 -2.94 -15.06 -1.82
CA LEU A 28 -3.84 -15.84 -2.65
C LEU A 28 -3.85 -15.25 -4.07
N LEU A 29 -3.47 -16.09 -5.04
CA LEU A 29 -3.66 -15.82 -6.46
C LEU A 29 -4.79 -16.72 -6.94
N GLU A 30 -5.93 -16.12 -7.18
CA GLU A 30 -7.12 -16.79 -7.67
C GLU A 30 -7.10 -16.83 -9.20
N THR A 31 -7.49 -17.98 -9.75
CA THR A 31 -7.84 -18.08 -11.17
C THR A 31 -9.20 -17.45 -11.39
N GLY A 32 -9.34 -16.58 -12.39
CA GLY A 32 -10.60 -15.93 -12.67
C GLY A 32 -10.48 -14.88 -13.77
N PRO A 33 -11.55 -14.10 -14.01
CA PRO A 33 -11.50 -12.99 -14.95
C PRO A 33 -10.46 -11.96 -14.50
N ILE A 34 -9.62 -11.53 -15.45
CA ILE A 34 -8.56 -10.53 -15.26
C ILE A 34 -8.93 -9.19 -15.93
N ASP A 35 -10.21 -8.97 -16.17
CA ASP A 35 -10.73 -7.79 -16.84
C ASP A 35 -10.91 -6.59 -15.90
N THR A 36 -10.79 -6.79 -14.58
CA THR A 36 -11.07 -5.74 -13.60
C THR A 36 -9.81 -5.40 -12.82
N LEU A 37 -9.38 -4.14 -12.88
CA LEU A 37 -8.33 -3.61 -12.01
C LEU A 37 -9.00 -2.81 -10.89
N SER A 38 -8.59 -3.04 -9.65
CA SER A 38 -9.07 -2.28 -8.49
C SER A 38 -7.91 -1.90 -7.59
N ALA A 39 -8.02 -0.75 -6.93
CA ALA A 39 -7.00 -0.26 -6.04
C ALA A 39 -7.60 0.25 -4.73
N TYR A 40 -6.85 0.08 -3.66
CA TYR A 40 -7.15 0.57 -2.33
C TYR A 40 -5.92 1.33 -1.84
N CYS A 41 -6.11 2.52 -1.30
CA CYS A 41 -5.03 3.29 -0.67
C CYS A 41 -5.41 3.71 0.74
N ASP A 42 -4.42 3.72 1.63
CA ASP A 42 -4.52 4.19 3.01
C ASP A 42 -3.36 5.15 3.30
N SER A 43 -3.57 6.05 4.25
CA SER A 43 -2.51 6.89 4.78
C SER A 43 -2.51 6.83 6.30
N ASP A 44 -1.33 6.65 6.86
CA ASP A 44 -1.11 6.69 8.30
C ASP A 44 -0.42 8.01 8.67
N TRP A 45 -1.22 9.00 9.07
CA TRP A 45 -0.75 10.37 9.28
C TRP A 45 0.20 10.48 10.47
N ALA A 46 1.30 11.19 10.27
CA ALA A 46 2.31 11.49 11.30
C ALA A 46 2.84 10.27 12.08
N SER A 47 2.76 9.07 11.49
CA SER A 47 3.01 7.80 12.16
C SER A 47 4.47 7.59 12.58
N CYS A 48 5.43 8.27 11.93
CA CYS A 48 6.81 8.22 12.37
C CYS A 48 7.08 9.18 13.53
N PRO A 49 7.45 8.69 14.73
CA PRO A 49 7.71 9.57 15.89
C PRO A 49 8.83 10.58 15.65
N ASN A 50 9.87 10.19 14.89
CA ASN A 50 11.07 11.00 14.68
C ASN A 50 10.87 12.11 13.64
N THR A 51 10.13 11.83 12.57
CA THR A 51 10.01 12.76 11.43
C THR A 51 8.60 13.32 11.25
N LYS A 52 7.60 12.80 11.98
CA LYS A 52 6.17 13.12 11.81
C LYS A 52 5.66 13.01 10.37
N ARG A 53 6.35 12.19 9.56
CA ARG A 53 5.97 11.92 8.17
C ARG A 53 4.96 10.79 8.16
N SER A 54 3.92 10.94 7.35
CA SER A 54 2.91 9.93 7.14
C SER A 54 3.47 8.75 6.35
N VAL A 55 2.79 7.61 6.42
CA VAL A 55 3.08 6.44 5.59
C VAL A 55 1.93 6.25 4.62
N THR A 56 2.25 6.24 3.33
CA THR A 56 1.32 5.88 2.25
C THR A 56 1.33 4.37 2.07
N GLY A 57 0.15 3.77 2.12
CA GLY A 57 -0.09 2.38 1.74
C GLY A 57 -0.98 2.30 0.50
N TYR A 58 -0.73 1.33 -0.37
CA TYR A 58 -1.72 0.92 -1.36
C TYR A 58 -1.66 -0.57 -1.64
N VAL A 59 -2.75 -1.08 -2.19
CA VAL A 59 -2.95 -2.43 -2.72
C VAL A 59 -3.67 -2.32 -4.06
N ILE A 60 -3.13 -2.98 -5.08
CA ILE A 60 -3.72 -3.08 -6.43
C ILE A 60 -4.02 -4.54 -6.71
N LYS A 61 -5.23 -4.83 -7.16
CA LYS A 61 -5.71 -6.16 -7.49
C LYS A 61 -6.14 -6.24 -8.95
N LEU A 62 -5.85 -7.38 -9.57
CA LEU A 62 -6.37 -7.77 -10.89
C LEU A 62 -7.36 -8.92 -10.68
N GLY A 63 -8.63 -8.67 -10.97
CA GLY A 63 -9.73 -9.49 -10.48
C GLY A 63 -9.67 -9.58 -8.95
N ASN A 64 -9.62 -10.82 -8.43
CA ASN A 64 -9.46 -11.08 -7.01
C ASN A 64 -8.00 -11.24 -6.55
N SER A 65 -7.06 -11.29 -7.48
CA SER A 65 -5.65 -11.57 -7.19
C SER A 65 -4.88 -10.29 -6.85
N LEU A 66 -4.04 -10.37 -5.81
CA LEU A 66 -3.15 -9.27 -5.43
C LEU A 66 -2.03 -9.13 -6.47
N LEU A 67 -1.96 -7.97 -7.14
CA LEU A 67 -0.95 -7.70 -8.17
C LEU A 67 0.24 -6.92 -7.61
N SER A 68 -0.04 -5.88 -6.83
CA SER A 68 0.99 -5.02 -6.26
C SER A 68 0.54 -4.41 -4.96
N TRP A 69 1.48 -4.20 -4.04
CA TRP A 69 1.24 -3.49 -2.80
C TRP A 69 2.49 -2.72 -2.40
N LYS A 70 2.30 -1.66 -1.63
CA LYS A 70 3.41 -0.84 -1.14
C LYS A 70 3.03 -0.21 0.18
N SER A 71 4.01 -0.09 1.07
CA SER A 71 3.94 0.76 2.25
C SER A 71 5.21 1.59 2.29
N LYS A 72 5.08 2.91 2.17
CA LYS A 72 6.22 3.82 2.06
C LYS A 72 5.98 5.09 2.85
N LYS A 73 6.97 5.48 3.65
CA LYS A 73 6.99 6.80 4.29
C LYS A 73 7.01 7.89 3.22
N GLN A 74 6.12 8.86 3.34
CA GLN A 74 6.06 10.03 2.47
C GLN A 74 7.36 10.84 2.53
N GLN A 75 7.76 11.45 1.41
CA GLN A 75 8.96 12.30 1.39
C GLN A 75 8.69 13.65 2.07
N THR A 76 7.50 14.18 1.88
CA THR A 76 7.00 15.41 2.48
C THR A 76 6.29 15.14 3.81
N ILE A 77 6.18 16.18 4.65
CA ILE A 77 5.38 16.14 5.88
C ILE A 77 4.01 16.68 5.51
N SER A 78 2.97 15.87 5.71
CA SER A 78 1.60 16.33 5.54
C SER A 78 1.10 17.04 6.79
N ARG A 79 0.38 18.15 6.59
CA ARG A 79 -0.18 19.01 7.63
C ARG A 79 -1.59 18.62 8.05
N SER A 80 -2.26 17.72 7.32
CA SER A 80 -3.61 17.24 7.62
C SER A 80 -3.80 15.79 7.19
N PHE A 81 -4.78 15.10 7.78
CA PHE A 81 -5.16 13.76 7.32
C PHE A 81 -5.56 13.76 5.84
N ALA A 82 -6.36 14.74 5.41
CA ALA A 82 -6.84 14.85 4.03
C ALA A 82 -5.69 15.01 3.02
N GLU A 83 -4.65 15.79 3.35
CA GLU A 83 -3.48 15.90 2.48
C GLU A 83 -2.70 14.57 2.42
N ALA A 84 -2.56 13.87 3.55
CA ALA A 84 -1.90 12.57 3.58
C ALA A 84 -2.66 11.52 2.74
N GLU A 85 -3.99 11.53 2.82
CA GLU A 85 -4.88 10.68 2.02
C GLU A 85 -4.77 11.02 0.53
N TYR A 86 -4.80 12.30 0.17
CA TYR A 86 -4.63 12.73 -1.22
C TYR A 86 -3.27 12.33 -1.80
N MET A 87 -2.19 12.47 -1.02
CA MET A 87 -0.85 12.00 -1.41
C MET A 87 -0.81 10.48 -1.59
N SER A 88 -1.54 9.73 -0.76
CA SER A 88 -1.67 8.27 -0.92
C SER A 88 -2.42 7.88 -2.20
N LEU A 89 -3.51 8.60 -2.49
CA LEU A 89 -4.30 8.43 -3.71
C LEU A 89 -3.46 8.75 -4.94
N ALA A 90 -2.74 9.87 -4.96
CA ALA A 90 -1.87 10.26 -6.07
C ALA A 90 -0.76 9.22 -6.34
N THR A 91 -0.23 8.59 -5.29
CA THR A 91 0.76 7.52 -5.43
C THR A 91 0.14 6.27 -6.03
N ALA A 92 -1.06 5.89 -5.58
CA ALA A 92 -1.78 4.72 -6.09
C ALA A 92 -2.20 4.92 -7.56
N THR A 93 -2.70 6.11 -7.94
CA THR A 93 -3.11 6.40 -9.31
C THR A 93 -1.95 6.40 -10.29
N ALA A 94 -0.76 6.85 -9.89
CA ALA A 94 0.44 6.75 -10.72
C ALA A 94 0.80 5.29 -11.04
N GLU A 95 0.70 4.40 -10.05
CA GLU A 95 0.98 2.98 -10.21
C GLU A 95 -0.11 2.28 -11.04
N ILE A 96 -1.38 2.63 -10.84
CA ILE A 96 -2.51 2.17 -11.69
C ILE A 96 -2.25 2.56 -13.15
N THR A 97 -1.87 3.80 -13.40
CA THR A 97 -1.60 4.30 -14.77
C THR A 97 -0.47 3.50 -15.43
N TRP A 98 0.57 3.19 -14.67
CA TRP A 98 1.66 2.34 -15.14
C TRP A 98 1.18 0.92 -15.48
N PHE A 99 0.38 0.30 -14.60
CA PHE A 99 -0.20 -1.02 -14.86
C PHE A 99 -1.14 -1.05 -16.06
N LEU A 100 -1.96 -0.02 -16.28
CA LEU A 100 -2.81 0.06 -17.46
C LEU A 100 -2.00 0.08 -18.75
N GLY A 101 -0.85 0.77 -18.77
CA GLY A 101 0.09 0.74 -19.89
C GLY A 101 0.65 -0.68 -20.12
N LEU A 102 1.16 -1.30 -19.06
CA LEU A 102 1.73 -2.65 -19.13
C LEU A 102 0.71 -3.70 -19.59
N LEU A 103 -0.50 -3.69 -19.02
CA LEU A 103 -1.55 -4.65 -19.36
C LEU A 103 -2.01 -4.49 -20.81
N LYS A 104 -2.03 -3.25 -21.31
CA LYS A 104 -2.31 -2.97 -22.73
C LYS A 104 -1.24 -3.58 -23.65
N GLU A 105 0.04 -3.49 -23.30
CA GLU A 105 1.13 -4.12 -24.06
C GLU A 105 1.05 -5.65 -24.04
N LEU A 106 0.61 -6.22 -22.92
CA LEU A 106 0.37 -7.66 -22.75
C LEU A 106 -0.96 -8.14 -23.38
N GLN A 107 -1.67 -7.28 -24.11
CA GLN A 107 -2.96 -7.57 -24.75
C GLN A 107 -4.07 -7.99 -23.76
N VAL A 108 -3.96 -7.59 -22.50
CA VAL A 108 -4.99 -7.80 -21.47
C VAL A 108 -5.94 -6.59 -21.49
N GLN A 109 -7.21 -6.84 -21.79
CA GLN A 109 -8.24 -5.79 -21.74
C GLN A 109 -8.76 -5.62 -20.31
N VAL A 110 -8.71 -4.38 -19.83
CA VAL A 110 -9.20 -4.00 -18.50
C VAL A 110 -10.35 -3.01 -18.66
N GLN A 111 -11.43 -3.24 -17.91
CA GLN A 111 -12.58 -2.35 -17.83
C GLN A 111 -12.17 -1.00 -17.23
N GLN A 112 -12.64 0.09 -17.86
CA GLN A 112 -12.41 1.45 -17.42
C GLN A 112 -13.76 2.13 -17.16
N PRO A 113 -13.86 3.02 -16.15
CA PRO A 113 -12.77 3.52 -15.29
C PRO A 113 -12.31 2.52 -14.21
N VAL A 114 -11.04 2.61 -13.82
CA VAL A 114 -10.47 1.83 -12.71
C VAL A 114 -10.92 2.41 -11.37
N SER A 115 -11.46 1.56 -10.50
CA SER A 115 -11.86 1.98 -9.15
C SER A 115 -10.64 2.11 -8.23
N CYS A 116 -10.46 3.28 -7.62
CA CYS A 116 -9.46 3.53 -6.59
C CYS A 116 -10.14 4.05 -5.32
N ILE A 117 -10.11 3.25 -4.27
CA ILE A 117 -10.84 3.50 -3.03
C ILE A 117 -9.87 3.97 -1.96
N VAL A 118 -10.12 5.17 -1.42
CA VAL A 118 -9.41 5.68 -0.23
C VAL A 118 -10.07 5.06 1.00
N ILE A 119 -9.29 4.32 1.79
CA ILE A 119 -9.75 3.78 3.07
C ILE A 119 -9.58 4.89 4.11
N VAL A 120 -10.66 5.62 4.35
CA VAL A 120 -10.69 6.65 5.40
C VAL A 120 -10.87 5.95 6.74
N LYS A 121 -9.90 6.09 7.64
CA LYS A 121 -10.09 5.68 9.04
C LYS A 121 -11.04 6.67 9.68
N GLN A 122 -12.31 6.30 9.80
CA GLN A 122 -13.26 7.03 10.62
C GLN A 122 -12.72 6.99 12.05
N LEU A 123 -12.19 8.12 12.51
CA LEU A 123 -11.75 8.31 13.88
C LEU A 123 -12.97 8.17 14.79
N TYR A 124 -13.29 6.95 15.22
CA TYR A 124 -14.00 6.74 16.47
C TYR A 124 -13.01 7.10 17.58
N LYS A 125 -13.04 8.38 17.96
CA LYS A 125 -12.73 8.80 19.33
C LYS A 125 -13.99 8.74 20.15
#